data_AF-X1P472-F1
#
_entry.id   AF-X1P472-F1
#
_cell.length_a   1.000
_cell.length_b   1.000
_cell.length_c   1.000
_cell.angle_alpha   90.00
_cell.angle_beta   90.00
_cell.angle_gamma   90.00
#
_symmetry.space_group_name_H-M   'P 1'
#
loop_
_entity.id
_entity.type
_entity.pdbx_description
1 polymer ?
#
loop_
_entity_poly.entity_id
_entity_poly.type
_entity_poly.pdbx_seq_one_letter_code
_entity_poly.pdbx_strand_id
1 'polypeptide(L)'
;MNGNITREGITADLEAMARVGIGGVLIFNVAGSHGTDIPAGPIDYLSEEWLDLVKYTASEAERLGIEMGLHNCAGWATTGGPWIEPEYGMQQLVTAEMSLWG
;
A
#
# COMPACT_ATOMS: atom_id res chain seq x y z
N MET A 1 7.43 2.60 -5.48
CA MET A 1 6.96 3.94 -5.04
C MET A 1 6.15 4.58 -6.18
N ASN A 2 4.98 5.15 -5.89
CA ASN A 2 4.09 5.82 -6.86
C ASN A 2 3.95 5.11 -8.21
N GLY A 3 3.66 3.80 -8.21
CA GLY A 3 3.51 3.01 -9.44
C GLY A 3 4.80 2.70 -10.20
N ASN A 4 5.98 3.14 -9.72
CA ASN A 4 7.28 2.76 -10.30
C ASN A 4 7.68 1.40 -9.75
N ILE A 5 7.29 0.34 -10.46
CA ILE A 5 7.52 -1.06 -10.09
C ILE A 5 7.85 -1.83 -11.37
N THR A 6 8.89 -2.66 -11.35
CA THR A 6 9.25 -3.57 -12.45
C THR A 6 9.58 -4.96 -11.93
N ARG A 7 9.44 -5.98 -12.77
CA ARG A 7 9.79 -7.37 -12.40
C ARG A 7 11.29 -7.50 -12.12
N GLU A 8 12.10 -6.87 -12.96
CA GLU A 8 13.56 -6.87 -12.84
C GLU A 8 14.00 -6.25 -11.51
N GLY A 9 13.33 -5.16 -11.09
CA GLY A 9 13.57 -4.53 -9.80
C GLY A 9 13.18 -5.42 -8.63
N ILE A 10 12.00 -6.05 -8.69
CA ILE A 10 11.52 -6.99 -7.67
C ILE A 10 12.53 -8.13 -7.45
N THR A 11 12.98 -8.79 -8.52
CA THR A 11 13.98 -9.86 -8.41
C THR A 11 15.29 -9.35 -7.84
N ALA A 12 15.81 -8.23 -8.36
CA ALA A 12 17.09 -7.69 -7.90
C ALA A 12 17.06 -7.34 -6.40
N ASP A 13 15.96 -6.74 -5.93
CA ASP A 13 15.78 -6.36 -4.53
C ASP A 13 15.67 -7.59 -3.62
N LEU A 14 14.82 -8.57 -3.98
CA LEU A 14 14.65 -9.78 -3.17
C LEU A 14 15.92 -10.64 -3.15
N GLU A 15 16.63 -10.75 -4.26
CA GLU A 15 17.93 -11.45 -4.28
C GLU A 15 18.99 -10.72 -3.45
N ALA A 16 18.98 -9.38 -3.45
CA ALA A 16 19.85 -8.61 -2.58
C ALA A 16 19.54 -8.85 -1.10
N MET A 17 18.25 -8.89 -0.73
CA MET A 17 17.79 -9.22 0.61
C MET A 17 18.23 -10.63 1.03
N ALA A 18 18.01 -11.63 0.18
CA ALA A 18 18.42 -13.01 0.43
C ALA A 18 19.94 -13.13 0.63
N ARG A 19 20.75 -12.48 -0.22
CA ARG A 19 22.22 -12.51 -0.13
C ARG A 19 22.77 -12.02 1.20
N VAL A 20 22.08 -11.09 1.86
CA VAL A 20 22.51 -10.53 3.15
C VAL A 20 21.77 -11.15 4.35
N GLY A 21 20.94 -12.16 4.13
CA GLY A 21 20.24 -12.89 5.18
C GLY A 21 18.99 -12.19 5.74
N ILE A 22 18.35 -11.28 4.99
CA ILE A 22 17.04 -10.73 5.36
C ILE A 22 15.98 -11.81 5.11
N GLY A 23 15.23 -12.17 6.16
CA GLY A 23 14.24 -13.26 6.12
C GLY A 23 12.81 -12.85 5.75
N GLY A 24 12.52 -11.55 5.59
CA GLY A 24 11.17 -11.10 5.28
C GLY A 24 11.08 -9.70 4.68
N VAL A 25 9.98 -9.45 3.97
CA VAL A 25 9.63 -8.17 3.35
C VAL A 25 8.17 -7.82 3.65
N LEU A 26 7.90 -6.53 3.93
CA LEU A 26 6.55 -6.00 4.09
C LEU A 26 6.27 -4.99 2.97
N ILE A 27 5.30 -5.30 2.12
CA ILE A 27 4.97 -4.50 0.96
C ILE A 27 4.00 -3.37 1.33
N PHE A 28 4.36 -2.14 0.95
CA PHE A 28 3.54 -0.93 1.09
C PHE A 28 3.38 -0.23 -0.25
N ASN A 29 2.19 0.33 -0.49
CA ASN A 29 1.87 1.05 -1.72
C ASN A 29 1.77 2.53 -1.41
N VAL A 30 2.89 3.23 -1.55
CA VAL A 30 3.03 4.63 -1.14
C VAL A 30 3.35 5.51 -2.36
N ALA A 31 2.72 6.68 -2.39
CA ALA A 31 3.00 7.75 -3.33
C ALA A 31 3.71 8.91 -2.60
N GLY A 32 4.04 9.97 -3.35
CA GLY A 32 4.52 11.22 -2.77
C GLY A 32 3.54 11.78 -1.73
N SER A 33 4.07 12.37 -0.66
CA SER A 33 3.29 13.09 0.34
C SER A 33 4.08 14.29 0.87
N HIS A 34 3.39 15.27 1.45
CA HIS A 34 4.01 16.40 2.17
C HIS A 34 5.13 17.12 1.39
N GLY A 35 4.90 17.41 0.10
CA GLY A 35 5.85 18.15 -0.75
C GLY A 35 6.98 17.31 -1.36
N THR A 36 6.95 15.99 -1.20
CA THR A 36 7.84 15.08 -1.94
C THR A 36 7.10 14.56 -3.17
N ASP A 37 7.27 15.21 -4.31
CA ASP A 37 6.70 14.75 -5.58
C ASP A 37 7.54 13.59 -6.13
N ILE A 38 6.94 12.41 -6.20
CA ILE A 38 7.49 11.25 -6.90
C ILE A 38 6.74 11.18 -8.22
N PRO A 39 7.41 11.17 -9.39
CA PRO A 39 6.73 11.00 -10.67
C PRO A 39 5.86 9.74 -10.68
N ALA A 40 4.67 9.84 -11.26
CA ALA A 40 3.79 8.69 -11.44
C ALA A 40 4.47 7.70 -12.39
N GLY A 41 4.63 6.48 -11.91
CA GLY A 41 4.96 5.33 -12.74
C GLY A 41 3.71 4.78 -13.43
N PRO A 42 3.86 3.77 -14.30
CA PRO A 42 2.79 3.27 -15.15
C PRO A 42 1.82 2.31 -14.45
N ILE A 43 2.11 1.90 -13.21
CA ILE A 43 1.34 0.85 -12.51
C ILE A 43 0.41 1.49 -11.48
N ASP A 44 -0.89 1.42 -11.74
CA ASP A 44 -1.92 1.87 -10.82
C ASP A 44 -2.19 0.84 -9.72
N TYR A 45 -2.41 1.31 -8.50
CA TYR A 45 -2.72 0.41 -7.37
C TYR A 45 -4.04 -0.34 -7.62
N LEU A 46 -4.04 -1.65 -7.36
CA LEU A 46 -5.14 -2.59 -7.64
C LEU A 46 -5.49 -2.79 -9.14
N SER A 47 -4.67 -2.30 -10.08
CA SER A 47 -4.80 -2.72 -11.48
C SER A 47 -4.44 -4.20 -11.66
N GLU A 48 -4.79 -4.79 -12.81
CA GLU A 48 -4.42 -6.17 -13.13
C GLU A 48 -2.89 -6.35 -13.14
N GLU A 49 -2.15 -5.38 -13.69
CA GLU A 49 -0.69 -5.38 -13.72
C GLU A 49 -0.10 -5.31 -12.31
N TRP A 50 -0.69 -4.50 -11.42
CA TRP A 50 -0.26 -4.45 -10.03
C TRP A 50 -0.49 -5.78 -9.31
N LEU A 51 -1.66 -6.40 -9.49
CA LEU A 51 -1.97 -7.70 -8.91
C LEU A 51 -1.00 -8.78 -9.41
N ASP A 52 -0.62 -8.74 -10.68
CA ASP A 52 0.35 -9.66 -11.25
C ASP A 52 1.77 -9.43 -10.73
N LEU A 53 2.16 -8.19 -10.44
CA LEU A 53 3.43 -7.87 -9.80
C LEU A 53 3.45 -8.34 -8.33
N VAL A 54 2.32 -8.25 -7.61
CA VAL A 54 2.21 -8.79 -6.25
C VAL A 54 2.33 -10.31 -6.25
N LYS A 55 1.65 -11.01 -7.17
CA LYS A 55 1.82 -12.46 -7.35
C LYS A 55 3.26 -12.81 -7.67
N TYR A 56 3.89 -12.06 -8.57
CA TYR A 56 5.30 -12.27 -8.93
C TYR A 56 6.24 -12.08 -7.74
N THR A 57 6.02 -11.04 -6.93
CA THR A 57 6.77 -10.78 -5.71
C THR A 57 6.64 -11.96 -4.75
N ALA A 58 5.44 -12.48 -4.55
CA ALA A 58 5.19 -13.64 -3.70
C ALA A 58 5.92 -14.90 -4.20
N SER A 59 5.90 -15.16 -5.52
CA SER A 59 6.63 -16.29 -6.12
C SER A 59 8.16 -16.17 -5.97
N GLU A 60 8.70 -14.96 -6.14
CA GLU A 60 10.14 -14.72 -5.96
C GLU A 60 10.56 -14.83 -4.49
N ALA A 61 9.73 -14.34 -3.57
CA ALA A 61 9.95 -14.46 -2.14
C ALA A 61 9.95 -15.94 -1.70
N GLU A 62 8.99 -16.74 -2.17
CA GLU A 62 8.94 -18.19 -1.95
C GLU A 62 10.20 -18.88 -2.49
N ARG A 63 10.61 -18.57 -3.72
CA ARG A 63 11.84 -19.11 -4.35
C ARG A 63 13.09 -18.86 -3.51
N LEU A 64 13.15 -17.69 -2.86
CA LEU A 64 14.31 -17.23 -2.08
C LEU A 64 14.21 -17.56 -0.59
N GLY A 65 13.10 -18.13 -0.13
CA GLY A 65 12.87 -18.41 1.30
C GLY A 65 12.66 -17.14 2.14
N ILE A 66 12.09 -16.09 1.54
CA ILE A 66 11.74 -14.82 2.19
C ILE A 66 10.25 -14.81 2.53
N GLU A 67 9.89 -14.47 3.77
CA GLU A 67 8.51 -14.25 4.17
C GLU A 67 7.97 -12.93 3.59
N MET A 68 6.75 -12.95 3.03
CA MET A 68 6.12 -11.75 2.48
C MET A 68 4.88 -11.37 3.28
N GLY A 69 4.85 -10.13 3.75
CA GLY A 69 3.67 -9.46 4.27
C GLY A 69 3.17 -8.38 3.32
N LEU A 70 1.88 -8.05 3.42
CA LEU A 70 1.25 -6.94 2.71
C LEU A 70 0.47 -6.09 3.71
N HIS A 71 0.62 -4.76 3.63
CA HIS A 71 -0.23 -3.86 4.41
C HIS A 71 -1.71 -4.00 3.97
N ASN A 72 -2.62 -3.92 4.93
CA ASN A 72 -4.05 -4.20 4.73
C ASN A 72 -4.78 -3.21 3.81
N CYS A 73 -4.20 -2.03 3.54
CA CYS A 73 -4.72 -1.05 2.60
C CYS A 73 -3.61 -0.26 1.89
N ALA A 74 -4.00 0.57 0.92
CA ALA A 74 -3.10 1.54 0.29
C ALA A 74 -2.42 2.45 1.34
N GLY A 75 -1.22 2.94 1.03
CA GLY A 75 -0.44 3.79 1.92
C GLY A 75 0.36 2.99 2.95
N TRP A 76 0.54 3.59 4.13
CA TRP A 76 1.40 3.07 5.21
C TRP A 76 0.68 2.92 6.56
N ALA A 77 -0.57 3.39 6.66
CA ALA A 77 -1.28 3.44 7.93
C ALA A 77 -2.78 3.15 7.81
N THR A 78 -3.25 2.47 8.86
CA THR A 78 -4.63 2.29 9.30
C THR A 78 -5.40 1.26 8.47
N THR A 79 -6.61 1.60 8.02
CA THR A 79 -7.61 0.66 7.48
C THR A 79 -8.60 1.46 6.64
N GLY A 80 -8.19 1.96 5.48
CA GLY A 80 -9.00 2.84 4.63
C GLY A 80 -9.15 2.34 3.20
N GLY A 81 -10.23 2.71 2.53
CA GLY A 81 -10.42 2.41 1.11
C GLY A 81 -11.64 3.10 0.52
N PRO A 82 -11.69 3.29 -0.81
CA PRO A 82 -12.81 3.95 -1.51
C PRO A 82 -14.13 3.18 -1.42
N TRP A 83 -14.10 1.92 -0.98
CA TRP A 83 -15.28 1.08 -0.75
C TRP A 83 -15.93 1.28 0.63
N ILE A 84 -15.35 2.12 1.51
CA ILE A 84 -15.88 2.37 2.85
C ILE A 84 -16.85 3.56 2.77
N GLU A 85 -18.15 3.28 2.91
CA GLU A 85 -19.20 4.31 2.99
C GLU A 85 -19.12 5.09 4.33
N PRO A 86 -19.59 6.35 4.39
CA PRO A 86 -19.51 7.18 5.59
C PRO A 86 -20.05 6.53 6.87
N GLU A 87 -21.13 5.76 6.77
CA GLU A 87 -21.72 5.00 7.89
C GLU A 87 -20.81 3.90 8.46
N TYR A 88 -19.87 3.37 7.67
CA TYR A 88 -18.90 2.36 8.10
C TYR A 88 -17.55 2.95 8.52
N GLY A 89 -17.38 4.27 8.37
CA GLY A 89 -16.20 4.99 8.84
C GLY A 89 -16.16 5.15 10.36
N MET A 90 -15.06 5.72 10.87
CA MET A 90 -14.98 6.14 12.28
C MET A 90 -15.99 7.27 12.54
N GLN A 91 -16.85 7.10 13.54
CA GLN A 91 -17.92 8.06 13.85
C GLN A 91 -17.53 9.05 14.95
N GLN A 92 -18.14 10.23 14.93
CA GLN A 92 -17.97 11.26 15.95
C GLN A 92 -19.35 11.72 16.44
N LEU A 93 -19.46 11.97 17.75
CA LEU A 93 -20.65 12.63 18.30
C LEU A 93 -20.63 14.12 17.90
N VAL A 94 -21.70 14.59 17.27
CA VAL A 94 -21.87 15.99 16.86
C VAL A 94 -23.18 16.54 17.40
N THR A 95 -23.23 17.84 17.69
CA THR A 95 -24.42 18.54 18.20
C THR A 95 -24.53 19.93 17.58
N ALA A 96 -25.75 20.47 17.52
CA ALA A 96 -26.06 21.82 17.08
C ALA A 96 -27.06 22.47 18.04
N GLU A 97 -26.87 23.75 18.34
CA GLU A 97 -27.72 24.52 19.26
C GLU A 97 -28.31 25.75 18.54
N MET A 98 -29.60 26.02 18.76
CA MET A 98 -30.26 27.22 18.27
C MET A 98 -31.18 27.78 19.36
N SER A 99 -30.98 29.05 19.71
CA SER A 99 -31.84 29.77 20.64
C SER A 99 -32.97 30.49 19.89
N LEU A 100 -34.21 30.29 20.35
CA LEU A 100 -35.40 30.98 19.84
C LEU A 100 -35.99 31.87 20.94
N TRP A 101 -36.55 33.01 20.55
CA TRP A 101 -37.28 33.92 21.44
C TRP A 101 -38.78 33.72 21.24
N GLY A 102 -39.55 33.81 22.34
CA GLY A 102 -41.03 33.75 22.36
C GLY A 102 -41.65 35.05 22.85
#